data_AF-A0A077Y040-F1
#
_entry.id   AF-A0A077Y040-F1
#
_cell.length_a   1.000
_cell.length_b   1.000
_cell.length_c   1.000
_cell.angle_alpha   90.00
_cell.angle_beta   90.00
_cell.angle_gamma   90.00
#
_symmetry.space_group_name_H-M   'P 1'
#
loop_
_entity.id
_entity.type
_entity.pdbx_description
1 polymer ?
#
loop_
_entity_poly.entity_id
_entity_poly.type
_entity_poly.pdbx_seq_one_letter_code
_entity_poly.pdbx_strand_id
1 'polypeptide(L)'
;MKFKLIILIIAVLSINTGCEKKMERIFDENPTDRINASVSDAYSALQANKDGWLIKYFPSSNREFGGYTLFAKFTSATDVVMEGERNTSIASSMFTVYPGAGPILTFDIYNPVIHYYCLPASNGYLNIGAKESGMKGDFEFLVTKASSDSIVMEGRKSYNRIVMVPIKSSEVSTIVSSHRAAVAKFHPLGNYKFEVGTESIPATFATAATKRALLIAGNTTPYSYRYTPTGLDFYTEYDVKGIKFRELKYVEPTGAYTKGYFINDAGTIKLVPQS
;
A
#
# COMPACT_ATOMS: atom_id res chain seq x y z
N MET A 1 -25.26 -70.35 21.42
CA MET A 1 -24.10 -69.71 22.10
C MET A 1 -23.01 -69.19 21.16
N LYS A 2 -22.73 -69.85 20.01
CA LYS A 2 -21.62 -69.46 19.12
C LYS A 2 -21.77 -68.06 18.46
N PHE A 3 -23.00 -67.66 18.10
CA PHE A 3 -23.26 -66.37 17.44
C PHE A 3 -23.09 -65.15 18.37
N LYS A 4 -23.43 -65.28 19.66
CA LYS A 4 -23.23 -64.22 20.67
C LYS A 4 -21.74 -64.01 21.01
N LEU A 5 -20.94 -65.07 20.93
CA LEU A 5 -19.49 -65.00 21.15
C LEU A 5 -18.78 -64.29 19.98
N ILE A 6 -19.24 -64.50 18.74
CA ILE A 6 -18.70 -63.84 17.56
C ILE A 6 -18.97 -62.33 17.58
N ILE A 7 -20.17 -61.91 18.00
CA ILE A 7 -20.52 -60.48 18.13
C ILE A 7 -19.67 -59.80 19.20
N LEU A 8 -19.40 -60.48 20.32
CA LEU A 8 -18.55 -59.95 21.40
C LEU A 8 -17.09 -59.79 20.93
N ILE A 9 -16.57 -60.73 20.15
CA ILE A 9 -15.20 -60.67 19.61
C ILE A 9 -15.05 -59.52 18.60
N ILE A 10 -16.04 -59.32 17.72
CA ILE A 10 -16.03 -58.22 16.74
C ILE A 10 -16.14 -56.85 17.43
N ALA A 11 -16.91 -56.74 18.52
CA ALA A 11 -17.02 -55.51 19.32
C ALA A 11 -15.71 -55.17 20.06
N VAL A 12 -14.95 -56.16 20.54
CA VAL A 12 -13.65 -55.95 21.21
C VAL A 12 -12.53 -55.60 20.21
N LEU A 13 -12.62 -56.09 18.97
CA LEU A 13 -11.66 -55.75 17.90
C LEU A 13 -11.86 -54.33 17.34
N SER A 14 -13.05 -53.74 17.48
CA SER A 14 -13.35 -52.40 16.94
C SER A 14 -13.00 -51.23 17.88
N ILE A 15 -12.65 -51.51 19.14
CA ILE A 15 -12.18 -50.48 20.10
C ILE A 15 -10.70 -50.12 19.93
N ASN A 16 -9.94 -50.88 19.13
CA ASN A 16 -8.50 -50.67 18.91
C ASN A 16 -8.15 -49.99 17.57
N THR A 17 -9.14 -49.59 16.78
CA THR A 17 -8.91 -48.74 15.59
C THR A 17 -9.18 -47.27 15.90
N GLY A 18 -8.84 -46.84 17.12
CA GLY A 18 -8.55 -45.43 17.36
C GLY A 18 -7.34 -45.09 16.49
N CYS A 19 -7.58 -44.56 15.30
CA CYS A 19 -6.54 -44.02 14.45
C CYS A 19 -5.92 -42.87 15.24
N GLU A 20 -4.84 -43.16 16.00
CA GLU A 20 -3.87 -42.15 16.39
C GLU A 20 -3.32 -41.60 15.09
N LYS A 21 -4.03 -40.61 14.53
CA LYS A 21 -3.40 -39.66 13.63
C LYS A 21 -2.43 -38.90 14.51
N LYS A 22 -1.23 -39.45 14.68
CA LYS A 22 -0.04 -38.68 15.02
C LYS A 22 0.11 -37.68 13.90
N MET A 23 -0.63 -36.58 14.00
CA MET A 23 -0.47 -35.43 13.14
C MET A 23 0.89 -34.89 13.55
N GLU A 24 1.91 -35.19 12.76
CA GLU A 24 3.18 -34.50 12.88
C GLU A 24 2.86 -33.01 12.94
N ARG A 25 3.37 -32.35 13.99
CA ARG A 25 3.14 -30.92 14.12
C ARG A 25 3.84 -30.28 12.91
N ILE A 26 3.07 -29.59 12.07
CA ILE A 26 3.62 -28.85 10.92
C ILE A 26 4.64 -27.81 11.40
N PHE A 27 4.54 -27.37 12.66
CA PHE A 27 5.45 -26.45 13.31
C PHE A 27 5.88 -27.01 14.67
N ASP A 28 7.17 -26.88 14.98
CA ASP A 28 7.75 -27.30 16.26
C ASP A 28 7.24 -26.43 17.42
N GLU A 29 7.09 -25.12 17.18
CA GLU A 29 6.61 -24.14 18.15
C GLU A 29 5.07 -24.11 18.29
N ASN A 30 4.57 -23.68 19.46
CA ASN A 30 3.15 -23.41 19.63
C ASN A 30 2.74 -22.19 18.81
N PRO A 31 1.52 -22.17 18.21
CA PRO A 31 0.95 -20.99 17.57
C PRO A 31 1.16 -19.65 18.30
N THR A 32 1.05 -19.61 19.63
CA THR A 32 1.24 -18.38 20.43
C THR A 32 2.68 -17.86 20.35
N ASP A 33 3.67 -18.75 20.45
CA ASP A 33 5.08 -18.35 20.41
C ASP A 33 5.44 -17.81 19.02
N ARG A 34 4.95 -18.47 17.96
CA ARG A 34 5.16 -18.06 16.57
C ARG A 34 4.61 -16.68 16.25
N ILE A 35 3.38 -16.36 16.72
CA ILE A 35 2.79 -15.04 16.47
C ILE A 35 3.51 -13.95 17.26
N ASN A 36 3.92 -14.24 18.50
CA ASN A 36 4.68 -13.30 19.33
C ASN A 36 6.07 -13.02 18.72
N ALA A 37 6.76 -14.04 18.20
CA ALA A 37 8.00 -13.88 17.46
C ALA A 37 7.79 -12.99 16.21
N SER A 38 6.75 -13.27 15.42
CA SER A 38 6.44 -12.47 14.22
C SER A 38 6.13 -11.00 14.56
N VAL A 39 5.43 -10.74 15.69
CA VAL A 39 5.16 -9.40 16.20
C VAL A 39 6.46 -8.70 16.61
N SER A 40 7.34 -9.40 17.32
CA SER A 40 8.65 -8.89 17.73
C SER A 40 9.53 -8.54 16.52
N ASP A 41 9.55 -9.39 15.49
CA ASP A 41 10.31 -9.18 14.26
C ASP A 41 9.80 -7.96 13.49
N ALA A 42 8.48 -7.84 13.32
CA ALA A 42 7.87 -6.68 12.66
C ALA A 42 8.16 -5.38 13.42
N TYR A 43 8.02 -5.39 14.75
CA TYR A 43 8.35 -4.26 15.60
C TYR A 43 9.83 -3.86 15.48
N SER A 44 10.73 -4.84 15.56
CA SER A 44 12.17 -4.62 15.45
C SER A 44 12.56 -4.05 14.09
N ALA A 45 11.96 -4.55 13.01
CA ALA A 45 12.19 -4.02 11.66
C ALA A 45 11.75 -2.54 11.55
N LEU A 46 10.57 -2.17 12.05
CA LEU A 46 10.12 -0.76 12.05
C LEU A 46 11.10 0.16 12.78
N GLN A 47 11.62 -0.30 13.93
CA GLN A 47 12.56 0.42 14.78
C GLN A 47 14.00 0.45 14.24
N ALA A 48 14.35 -0.45 13.33
CA ALA A 48 15.70 -0.60 12.81
C ALA A 48 16.15 0.62 11.98
N ASN A 49 15.23 1.25 11.23
CA ASN A 49 15.56 2.46 10.50
C ASN A 49 15.24 3.74 11.30
N LYS A 50 16.28 4.31 11.94
CA LYS A 50 16.18 5.52 12.75
C LYS A 50 15.91 6.80 11.96
N ASP A 51 16.19 6.78 10.66
CA ASP A 51 15.91 7.90 9.76
C ASP A 51 14.45 7.92 9.27
N GLY A 52 13.69 6.86 9.55
CA GLY A 52 12.28 6.74 9.26
C GLY A 52 11.98 6.06 7.92
N TRP A 53 10.71 6.01 7.58
CA TRP A 53 10.18 5.22 6.49
C TRP A 53 9.34 6.07 5.56
N LEU A 54 9.55 5.90 4.26
CA LEU A 54 8.63 6.36 3.24
C LEU A 54 7.55 5.30 3.03
N ILE A 55 6.28 5.68 3.15
CA ILE A 55 5.13 4.80 3.00
C ILE A 55 4.47 5.06 1.64
N LYS A 56 4.41 4.02 0.80
CA LYS A 56 3.63 4.01 -0.44
C LYS A 56 2.16 3.70 -0.09
N TYR A 57 1.34 4.74 0.08
CA TYR A 57 0.00 4.63 0.64
C TYR A 57 -1.11 4.74 -0.42
N PHE A 58 -2.13 3.90 -0.36
CA PHE A 58 -3.24 3.86 -1.33
C PHE A 58 -4.57 3.62 -0.62
N PRO A 59 -5.46 4.64 -0.50
CA PRO A 59 -6.78 4.47 0.08
C PRO A 59 -7.79 3.91 -0.94
N SER A 60 -8.91 3.39 -0.43
CA SER A 60 -9.98 2.70 -1.18
C SER A 60 -9.57 1.40 -1.86
N SER A 61 -10.39 0.35 -1.71
CA SER A 61 -10.12 -0.99 -2.26
C SER A 61 -10.09 -1.06 -3.79
N ASN A 62 -10.61 -0.06 -4.49
CA ASN A 62 -10.51 0.08 -5.95
C ASN A 62 -9.47 1.12 -6.38
N ARG A 63 -8.82 1.80 -5.41
CA ARG A 63 -7.75 2.80 -5.59
C ARG A 63 -8.15 4.00 -6.45
N GLU A 64 -9.44 4.33 -6.51
CA GLU A 64 -10.01 5.45 -7.29
C GLU A 64 -9.43 6.83 -6.93
N PHE A 65 -8.88 6.98 -5.73
CA PHE A 65 -8.25 8.20 -5.26
C PHE A 65 -6.75 8.30 -5.58
N GLY A 66 -6.14 7.22 -6.06
CA GLY A 66 -4.71 7.15 -6.38
C GLY A 66 -3.81 6.93 -5.16
N GLY A 67 -2.50 7.06 -5.36
CA GLY A 67 -1.48 6.83 -4.34
C GLY A 67 -0.89 8.12 -3.76
N TYR A 68 -0.36 8.00 -2.55
CA TYR A 68 0.26 9.06 -1.78
C TYR A 68 1.57 8.59 -1.16
N THR A 69 2.46 9.54 -0.90
CA THR A 69 3.68 9.31 -0.13
C THR A 69 3.54 9.93 1.26
N LEU A 70 3.61 9.08 2.27
CA LEU A 70 3.69 9.49 3.67
C LEU A 70 5.09 9.18 4.21
N PHE A 71 5.47 9.84 5.29
CA PHE A 71 6.73 9.62 5.99
C PHE A 71 6.42 9.33 7.44
N ALA A 72 7.04 8.29 8.00
CA ALA A 72 6.85 7.88 9.38
C ALA A 72 8.22 7.66 10.04
N LYS A 73 8.47 8.36 11.14
CA LYS A 73 9.68 8.18 11.95
C LYS A 73 9.27 7.68 13.32
N PHE A 74 9.64 6.44 13.63
CA PHE A 74 9.43 5.84 14.96
C PHE A 74 10.46 6.44 15.92
N THR A 75 10.01 7.33 16.81
CA THR A 75 10.88 8.15 17.67
C THR A 75 11.11 7.54 19.04
N SER A 76 10.24 6.66 19.48
CA SER A 76 10.36 5.94 20.74
C SER A 76 9.76 4.53 20.60
N ALA A 77 9.62 3.82 21.73
CA ALA A 77 8.99 2.50 21.73
C ALA A 77 7.52 2.53 21.28
N THR A 78 6.83 3.65 21.46
CA THR A 78 5.40 3.81 21.19
C THR A 78 5.08 4.97 20.26
N ASP A 79 6.01 5.91 20.07
CA ASP A 79 5.72 7.16 19.38
C ASP A 79 6.21 7.15 17.94
N VAL A 80 5.41 7.78 17.08
CA VAL A 80 5.71 8.00 15.67
C VAL A 80 5.44 9.45 15.30
N VAL A 81 6.33 10.05 14.53
CA VAL A 81 6.12 11.34 13.87
C VAL A 81 5.80 11.08 12.42
N MET A 82 4.71 11.65 11.93
CA MET A 82 4.29 11.53 10.53
C MET A 82 4.26 12.86 9.79
N GLU A 83 4.57 12.78 8.50
CA GLU A 83 4.44 13.85 7.51
C GLU A 83 3.88 13.30 6.19
N GLY A 84 3.30 14.17 5.36
CA GLY A 84 2.82 13.80 4.03
C GLY A 84 3.42 14.66 2.92
N GLU A 85 3.37 14.14 1.69
CA GLU A 85 3.66 14.93 0.48
C GLU A 85 2.54 15.95 0.16
N ARG A 86 1.30 15.67 0.59
CA ARG A 86 0.13 16.53 0.36
C ARG A 86 -0.17 17.45 1.55
N ASN A 87 -0.07 16.92 2.76
CA ASN A 87 -0.28 17.67 3.99
C ASN A 87 1.06 18.15 4.54
N THR A 88 1.19 19.45 4.82
CA THR A 88 2.40 20.04 5.42
C THR A 88 2.43 19.93 6.95
N SER A 89 1.36 19.41 7.58
CA SER A 89 1.36 19.09 9.01
C SER A 89 2.43 18.06 9.32
N ILE A 90 3.15 18.32 10.41
CA ILE A 90 3.99 17.35 11.12
C ILE A 90 3.21 16.97 12.37
N ALA A 91 2.93 15.68 12.56
CA ALA A 91 2.11 15.25 13.69
C ALA A 91 2.69 14.01 14.36
N SER A 92 2.83 14.11 15.68
CA SER A 92 3.15 12.98 16.53
C SER A 92 1.89 12.22 16.91
N SER A 93 1.98 10.90 16.94
CA SER A 93 0.96 10.00 17.48
C SER A 93 1.63 8.75 18.05
N MET A 94 0.83 7.78 18.46
CA MET A 94 1.32 6.47 18.90
C MET A 94 1.15 5.44 17.79
N PHE A 95 1.91 4.36 17.89
CA PHE A 95 1.75 3.15 17.09
C PHE A 95 1.82 1.92 18.00
N THR A 96 1.17 0.84 17.59
CA THR A 96 1.26 -0.46 18.25
C THR A 96 1.46 -1.55 17.20
N VAL A 97 2.23 -2.58 17.54
CA VAL A 97 2.27 -3.85 16.80
C VAL A 97 1.70 -4.94 17.70
N TYR A 98 0.62 -5.59 17.28
CA TYR A 98 -0.07 -6.58 18.10
C TYR A 98 -0.42 -7.86 17.31
N PRO A 99 -0.65 -9.00 18.00
CA PRO A 99 -0.96 -10.26 17.33
C PRO A 99 -2.40 -10.29 16.78
N GLY A 100 -2.56 -10.76 15.55
CA GLY A 100 -3.86 -11.05 14.91
C GLY A 100 -3.74 -12.25 13.96
N ALA A 101 -4.21 -12.10 12.71
CA ALA A 101 -3.93 -13.09 11.64
C ALA A 101 -2.43 -13.16 11.25
N GLY A 102 -1.67 -12.19 11.75
CA GLY A 102 -0.23 -11.98 11.65
C GLY A 102 0.07 -10.75 12.52
N PRO A 103 1.28 -10.17 12.44
CA PRO A 103 1.57 -8.91 13.11
C PRO A 103 0.71 -7.79 12.50
N ILE A 104 0.00 -7.04 13.32
CA ILE A 104 -0.80 -5.89 12.88
C ILE A 104 -0.16 -4.61 13.40
N LEU A 105 0.26 -3.74 12.48
CA LEU A 105 0.67 -2.36 12.79
C LEU A 105 -0.56 -1.46 12.78
N THR A 106 -0.78 -0.70 13.84
CA THR A 106 -1.88 0.26 13.95
C THR A 106 -1.41 1.63 14.40
N PHE A 107 -2.11 2.67 13.92
CA PHE A 107 -2.01 4.05 14.38
C PHE A 107 -3.39 4.46 14.92
N ASP A 108 -3.66 4.13 16.17
CA ASP A 108 -4.97 4.25 16.82
C ASP A 108 -5.21 5.64 17.43
N ILE A 109 -4.15 6.35 17.81
CA ILE A 109 -4.23 7.75 18.25
C ILE A 109 -4.29 8.69 17.04
N TYR A 110 -5.25 9.63 17.09
CA TYR A 110 -5.51 10.55 15.98
C TYR A 110 -4.24 11.22 15.44
N ASN A 111 -3.99 11.03 14.14
CA ASN A 111 -2.90 11.65 13.40
C ASN A 111 -3.44 12.25 12.09
N PRO A 112 -3.41 13.58 11.92
CA PRO A 112 -3.97 14.28 10.76
C PRO A 112 -3.23 14.03 9.44
N VAL A 113 -2.16 13.23 9.43
CA VAL A 113 -1.46 12.80 8.21
C VAL A 113 -2.07 11.52 7.66
N ILE A 114 -2.19 10.47 8.47
CA ILE A 114 -2.70 9.16 8.01
C ILE A 114 -4.22 9.05 8.13
N HIS A 115 -4.83 9.58 9.21
CA HIS A 115 -6.29 9.50 9.38
C HIS A 115 -7.05 10.42 8.46
N TYR A 116 -6.39 11.42 7.89
CA TYR A 116 -6.91 12.25 6.81
C TYR A 116 -7.70 11.47 5.75
N TYR A 117 -7.18 10.31 5.32
CA TYR A 117 -7.80 9.50 4.26
C TYR A 117 -9.01 8.68 4.75
N CYS A 118 -9.26 8.69 6.05
CA CYS A 118 -10.34 7.96 6.72
C CYS A 118 -11.47 8.89 7.15
N LEU A 119 -11.23 10.21 7.20
CA LEU A 119 -12.19 11.19 7.68
C LEU A 119 -13.41 11.31 6.74
N PRO A 120 -14.64 11.40 7.29
CA PRO A 120 -15.84 11.74 6.53
C PRO A 120 -15.65 12.98 5.66
N ALA A 121 -16.28 12.98 4.47
CA ALA A 121 -16.18 14.13 3.56
C ALA A 121 -17.07 15.32 3.99
N SER A 122 -17.93 15.18 5.01
CA SER A 122 -18.89 16.20 5.42
C SER A 122 -18.25 17.40 6.13
N ASN A 123 -18.67 18.61 5.71
CA ASN A 123 -18.40 19.92 6.30
C ASN A 123 -16.92 20.36 6.44
N GLY A 124 -16.22 20.42 5.30
CA GLY A 124 -15.25 21.51 5.09
C GLY A 124 -13.77 21.14 5.13
N TYR A 125 -13.40 19.89 5.39
CA TYR A 125 -11.98 19.52 5.33
C TYR A 125 -11.53 19.19 3.91
N LEU A 126 -12.25 18.34 3.16
CA LEU A 126 -11.72 17.78 1.91
C LEU A 126 -12.63 17.74 0.69
N ASN A 127 -13.94 17.58 0.85
CA ASN A 127 -14.87 17.33 -0.27
C ASN A 127 -14.39 16.21 -1.24
N ILE A 128 -13.58 15.25 -0.75
CA ILE A 128 -13.07 14.12 -1.51
C ILE A 128 -13.57 12.83 -0.85
N GLY A 129 -14.19 11.97 -1.65
CA GLY A 129 -14.74 10.70 -1.20
C GLY A 129 -16.18 10.79 -0.68
N ALA A 130 -16.66 9.69 -0.10
CA ALA A 130 -18.05 9.58 0.33
C ALA A 130 -18.30 10.33 1.64
N LYS A 131 -19.51 10.90 1.79
CA LYS A 131 -19.90 11.70 2.98
C LYS A 131 -19.55 11.01 4.30
N GLU A 132 -19.85 9.72 4.43
CA GLU A 132 -19.71 8.96 5.69
C GLU A 132 -18.40 8.19 5.82
N SER A 133 -17.66 7.98 4.72
CA SER A 133 -16.49 7.08 4.71
C SER A 133 -15.23 7.67 4.09
N GLY A 134 -15.29 8.94 3.68
CA GLY A 134 -14.18 9.67 3.09
C GLY A 134 -13.59 8.93 1.91
N MET A 135 -12.26 8.86 1.89
CA MET A 135 -11.49 8.13 0.88
C MET A 135 -11.32 6.65 1.21
N LYS A 136 -11.94 6.15 2.30
CA LYS A 136 -11.84 4.76 2.76
C LYS A 136 -10.38 4.31 2.97
N GLY A 137 -9.58 5.17 3.60
CA GLY A 137 -8.22 4.85 4.02
C GLY A 137 -8.15 3.79 5.13
N ASP A 138 -6.94 3.30 5.34
CA ASP A 138 -6.55 2.37 6.39
C ASP A 138 -5.59 3.06 7.36
N PHE A 139 -5.67 2.68 8.63
CA PHE A 139 -4.68 3.01 9.65
C PHE A 139 -4.24 1.77 10.44
N GLU A 140 -4.71 0.60 10.01
CA GLU A 140 -4.33 -0.72 10.51
C GLU A 140 -3.87 -1.58 9.35
N PHE A 141 -2.72 -2.23 9.51
CA PHE A 141 -2.06 -2.95 8.43
C PHE A 141 -1.54 -4.30 8.92
N LEU A 142 -1.90 -5.37 8.20
CA LEU A 142 -1.31 -6.68 8.38
C LEU A 142 0.10 -6.67 7.78
N VAL A 143 1.13 -6.89 8.59
CA VAL A 143 2.52 -7.00 8.11
C VAL A 143 2.73 -8.38 7.49
N THR A 144 3.02 -8.42 6.20
CA THR A 144 3.22 -9.67 5.44
C THR A 144 4.68 -9.96 5.15
N LYS A 145 5.54 -8.94 5.21
CA LYS A 145 7.01 -9.07 5.15
C LYS A 145 7.66 -7.95 5.95
N ALA A 146 8.66 -8.27 6.76
CA ALA A 146 9.48 -7.30 7.47
C ALA A 146 10.97 -7.61 7.22
N SER A 147 11.70 -6.65 6.65
CA SER A 147 13.12 -6.77 6.32
C SER A 147 13.79 -5.40 6.32
N SER A 148 15.13 -5.36 6.29
CA SER A 148 15.89 -4.10 6.18
C SER A 148 15.55 -3.29 4.94
N ASP A 149 15.23 -3.97 3.83
CA ASP A 149 15.04 -3.33 2.53
C ASP A 149 13.62 -2.77 2.36
N SER A 150 12.65 -3.42 3.00
CA SER A 150 11.25 -3.02 2.95
C SER A 150 10.41 -3.74 4.00
N ILE A 151 9.33 -3.07 4.38
CA ILE A 151 8.22 -3.67 5.11
C ILE A 151 7.00 -3.65 4.19
N VAL A 152 6.45 -4.83 3.89
CA VAL A 152 5.27 -4.98 3.05
C VAL A 152 4.10 -5.30 3.95
N MET A 153 2.99 -4.61 3.71
CA MET A 153 1.79 -4.72 4.52
C MET A 153 0.54 -4.72 3.63
N GLU A 154 -0.58 -5.11 4.22
CA GLU A 154 -1.90 -5.07 3.61
C GLU A 154 -2.85 -4.25 4.49
N GLY A 155 -3.58 -3.29 3.90
CA GLY A 155 -4.61 -2.53 4.61
C GLY A 155 -5.75 -3.44 5.08
N ARG A 156 -6.13 -3.35 6.35
CA ARG A 156 -7.15 -4.23 6.96
C ARG A 156 -8.56 -4.04 6.40
N LYS A 157 -8.87 -2.86 5.84
CA LYS A 157 -10.16 -2.50 5.25
C LYS A 157 -10.10 -2.49 3.73
N SER A 158 -9.05 -1.92 3.14
CA SER A 158 -8.95 -1.81 1.67
C SER A 158 -8.39 -3.06 0.99
N TYR A 159 -7.65 -3.90 1.74
CA TYR A 159 -6.82 -5.00 1.20
C TYR A 159 -5.76 -4.53 0.20
N ASN A 160 -5.44 -3.23 0.18
CA ASN A 160 -4.38 -2.72 -0.67
C ASN A 160 -3.01 -3.08 -0.10
N ARG A 161 -2.08 -3.40 -1.00
CA ARG A 161 -0.67 -3.56 -0.68
C ARG A 161 -0.03 -2.20 -0.39
N ILE A 162 0.52 -2.07 0.80
CA ILE A 162 1.24 -0.89 1.29
C ILE A 162 2.70 -1.28 1.51
N VAL A 163 3.63 -0.40 1.16
CA VAL A 163 5.07 -0.68 1.31
C VAL A 163 5.74 0.47 2.04
N MET A 164 6.50 0.14 3.08
CA MET A 164 7.47 1.04 3.66
C MET A 164 8.84 0.78 3.05
N VAL A 165 9.51 1.85 2.63
CA VAL A 165 10.88 1.86 2.12
C VAL A 165 11.73 2.67 3.11
N PRO A 166 12.91 2.17 3.53
CA PRO A 166 13.75 2.90 4.47
C PRO A 166 14.23 4.20 3.83
N ILE A 167 14.12 5.32 4.56
CA ILE A 167 14.75 6.58 4.20
C ILE A 167 16.24 6.44 4.49
N LYS A 168 17.09 6.79 3.52
CA LYS A 168 18.55 6.80 3.70
C LYS A 168 18.97 8.07 4.44
N SER A 169 20.00 7.99 5.28
CA SER A 169 20.53 9.15 6.03
C SER A 169 20.88 10.34 5.11
N SER A 170 21.39 10.06 3.90
CA SER A 170 21.71 11.08 2.89
C SER A 170 20.50 11.83 2.34
N GLU A 171 19.29 11.30 2.50
CA GLU A 171 18.05 11.83 1.93
C GLU A 171 17.16 12.54 2.97
N VAL A 172 17.43 12.35 4.28
CA VAL A 172 16.56 12.83 5.38
C VAL A 172 16.19 14.31 5.24
N SER A 173 17.14 15.16 4.89
CA SER A 173 16.92 16.61 4.79
C SER A 173 16.11 17.05 3.56
N THR A 174 15.97 16.20 2.53
CA THR A 174 15.39 16.57 1.24
C THR A 174 14.24 15.67 0.79
N ILE A 175 14.05 14.49 1.39
CA ILE A 175 13.08 13.50 0.91
C ILE A 175 11.65 14.04 0.96
N VAL A 176 11.27 14.73 2.04
CA VAL A 176 9.93 15.29 2.18
C VAL A 176 9.70 16.44 1.20
N SER A 177 10.65 17.39 1.12
CA SER A 177 10.54 18.57 0.27
C SER A 177 10.55 18.22 -1.22
N SER A 178 11.34 17.23 -1.65
CA SER A 178 11.35 16.74 -3.03
C SER A 178 10.03 16.09 -3.45
N HIS A 179 9.37 15.32 -2.56
CA HIS A 179 8.05 14.78 -2.84
C HIS A 179 6.96 15.88 -2.87
N ARG A 180 7.02 16.87 -1.96
CA ARG A 180 6.14 18.04 -2.02
C ARG A 180 6.32 18.84 -3.32
N ALA A 181 7.56 19.02 -3.78
CA ALA A 181 7.86 19.65 -5.07
C ALA A 181 7.28 18.86 -6.25
N ALA A 182 7.33 17.51 -6.21
CA ALA A 182 6.68 16.67 -7.22
C ALA A 182 5.16 16.86 -7.25
N VAL A 183 4.51 16.99 -6.09
CA VAL A 183 3.07 17.31 -6.02
C VAL A 183 2.80 18.66 -6.70
N ALA A 184 3.55 19.71 -6.34
CA ALA A 184 3.39 21.04 -6.91
C ALA A 184 3.60 21.07 -8.44
N LYS A 185 4.53 20.25 -8.93
CA LYS A 185 4.86 20.15 -10.37
C LYS A 185 3.82 19.37 -11.16
N PHE A 186 3.38 18.22 -10.66
CA PHE A 186 2.60 17.26 -11.47
C PHE A 186 1.09 17.34 -11.24
N HIS A 187 0.62 17.76 -10.06
CA HIS A 187 -0.81 17.87 -9.78
C HIS A 187 -1.57 18.89 -10.66
N PRO A 188 -0.97 20.03 -11.07
CA PRO A 188 -1.65 20.98 -11.96
C PRO A 188 -1.93 20.43 -13.37
N LEU A 189 -1.23 19.37 -13.79
CA LEU A 189 -1.40 18.79 -15.12
C LEU A 189 -2.85 18.30 -15.33
N GLY A 190 -3.29 18.41 -16.59
CA GLY A 190 -4.64 18.06 -17.03
C GLY A 190 -4.82 16.55 -17.22
N ASN A 191 -5.88 16.17 -17.93
CA ASN A 191 -6.04 14.79 -18.41
C ASN A 191 -4.84 14.38 -19.26
N TYR A 192 -4.70 13.08 -19.51
CA TYR A 192 -3.55 12.54 -20.24
C TYR A 192 -3.99 11.80 -21.50
N LYS A 193 -3.01 11.48 -22.33
CA LYS A 193 -3.11 10.39 -23.31
C LYS A 193 -1.86 9.51 -23.20
N PHE A 194 -2.01 8.22 -23.42
CA PHE A 194 -0.89 7.34 -23.68
C PHE A 194 -0.54 7.39 -25.17
N GLU A 195 0.73 7.53 -25.50
CA GLU A 195 1.26 7.35 -26.86
C GLU A 195 2.08 6.06 -26.88
N VAL A 196 1.68 5.12 -27.75
CA VAL A 196 2.35 3.82 -27.96
C VAL A 196 2.51 3.63 -29.47
N GLY A 197 3.75 3.68 -29.96
CA GLY A 197 4.02 3.71 -31.41
C GLY A 197 3.29 4.89 -32.07
N THR A 198 2.38 4.60 -33.00
CA THR A 198 1.56 5.61 -33.69
C THR A 198 0.17 5.81 -33.07
N GLU A 199 -0.18 5.04 -32.05
CA GLU A 199 -1.49 5.10 -31.42
C GLU A 199 -1.52 6.08 -30.25
N SER A 200 -2.69 6.71 -30.06
CA SER A 200 -2.95 7.66 -28.98
C SER A 200 -4.21 7.24 -28.24
N ILE A 201 -4.10 7.01 -26.94
CA ILE A 201 -5.16 6.46 -26.10
C ILE A 201 -5.50 7.46 -24.99
N PRO A 202 -6.71 8.07 -25.00
CA PRO A 202 -7.11 9.00 -23.95
C PRO A 202 -7.13 8.35 -22.57
N ALA A 203 -6.67 9.08 -21.56
CA ALA A 203 -6.68 8.68 -20.16
C ALA A 203 -7.23 9.83 -19.30
N THR A 204 -8.38 9.61 -18.66
CA THR A 204 -9.04 10.59 -17.79
C THR A 204 -8.84 10.24 -16.33
N PHE A 205 -9.06 11.18 -15.42
CA PHE A 205 -8.94 10.90 -13.99
C PHE A 205 -10.18 10.16 -13.46
N ALA A 206 -9.95 9.06 -12.72
CA ALA A 206 -11.00 8.37 -11.98
C ALA A 206 -11.65 9.30 -10.94
N THR A 207 -10.82 10.11 -10.27
CA THR A 207 -11.27 11.18 -9.37
C THR A 207 -10.60 12.49 -9.76
N ALA A 208 -11.37 13.42 -10.31
CA ALA A 208 -10.88 14.71 -10.80
C ALA A 208 -10.20 15.56 -9.71
N ALA A 209 -10.65 15.44 -8.45
CA ALA A 209 -10.09 16.17 -7.32
C ALA A 209 -8.69 15.68 -6.88
N THR A 210 -8.38 14.39 -7.06
CA THR A 210 -7.09 13.83 -6.62
C THR A 210 -6.07 13.75 -7.74
N LYS A 211 -6.52 13.51 -8.97
CA LYS A 211 -5.68 13.41 -10.18
C LYS A 211 -4.55 12.38 -10.09
N ARG A 212 -4.79 11.24 -9.45
CA ARG A 212 -3.76 10.22 -9.15
C ARG A 212 -4.14 8.80 -9.60
N ALA A 213 -5.20 8.69 -10.39
CA ALA A 213 -5.75 7.42 -10.86
C ALA A 213 -6.34 7.64 -12.25
N LEU A 214 -5.87 6.87 -13.25
CA LEU A 214 -6.30 7.03 -14.65
C LEU A 214 -7.30 5.96 -15.06
N LEU A 215 -8.36 6.36 -15.74
CA LEU A 215 -9.24 5.48 -16.49
C LEU A 215 -8.88 5.55 -17.96
N ILE A 216 -8.76 4.38 -18.57
CA ILE A 216 -8.55 4.21 -20.00
C ILE A 216 -9.80 3.54 -20.57
N ALA A 217 -10.21 3.90 -21.78
CA ALA A 217 -11.37 3.29 -22.42
C ALA A 217 -11.25 1.76 -22.44
N GLY A 218 -12.29 1.07 -21.95
CA GLY A 218 -12.32 -0.40 -21.83
C GLY A 218 -11.83 -0.96 -20.49
N ASN A 219 -11.20 -0.14 -19.62
CA ASN A 219 -10.74 -0.56 -18.30
C ASN A 219 -11.73 -0.16 -17.20
N THR A 220 -12.06 -1.11 -16.33
CA THR A 220 -12.91 -0.88 -15.14
C THR A 220 -12.12 -0.55 -13.89
N THR A 221 -10.84 -0.95 -13.83
CA THR A 221 -9.95 -0.67 -12.70
C THR A 221 -8.99 0.47 -13.07
N PRO A 222 -8.90 1.53 -12.26
CA PRO A 222 -8.03 2.65 -12.57
C PRO A 222 -6.55 2.30 -12.40
N TYR A 223 -5.73 2.99 -13.18
CA TYR A 223 -4.27 2.90 -13.12
C TYR A 223 -3.79 3.93 -12.10
N SER A 224 -3.70 3.49 -10.86
CA SER A 224 -3.42 4.34 -9.71
C SER A 224 -1.91 4.49 -9.52
N TYR A 225 -1.49 5.73 -9.26
CA TYR A 225 -0.09 6.08 -9.09
C TYR A 225 0.09 7.10 -7.98
N ARG A 226 1.32 7.22 -7.50
CA ARG A 226 1.76 8.33 -6.65
C ARG A 226 2.81 9.16 -7.38
N TYR A 227 2.90 10.43 -7.03
CA TYR A 227 4.00 11.27 -7.49
C TYR A 227 5.30 10.88 -6.78
N THR A 228 6.40 11.00 -7.51
CA THR A 228 7.77 10.82 -7.01
C THR A 228 8.62 11.99 -7.52
N PRO A 229 9.79 12.29 -6.91
CA PRO A 229 10.66 13.37 -7.39
C PRO A 229 11.03 13.27 -8.88
N THR A 230 11.03 12.06 -9.45
CA THR A 230 11.45 11.79 -10.83
C THR A 230 10.29 11.52 -11.79
N GLY A 231 9.05 11.41 -11.32
CA GLY A 231 7.90 11.04 -12.16
C GLY A 231 6.78 10.34 -11.39
N LEU A 232 6.26 9.24 -11.93
CA LEU A 232 5.12 8.49 -11.39
C LEU A 232 5.54 7.06 -11.02
N ASP A 233 5.11 6.58 -9.85
CA ASP A 233 5.25 5.18 -9.39
C ASP A 233 3.84 4.58 -9.26
N PHE A 234 3.52 3.63 -10.13
CA PHE A 234 2.21 2.99 -10.19
C PHE A 234 2.07 1.90 -9.11
N TYR A 235 0.82 1.68 -8.68
CA TYR A 235 0.47 0.72 -7.64
C TYR A 235 1.00 -0.69 -7.95
N THR A 236 0.85 -1.09 -9.21
CA THR A 236 1.33 -2.35 -9.78
C THR A 236 1.87 -2.10 -11.19
N GLU A 237 2.45 -3.13 -11.79
CA GLU A 237 2.68 -3.14 -13.23
C GLU A 237 1.32 -3.11 -13.96
N TYR A 238 1.16 -2.14 -14.85
CA TYR A 238 0.02 -2.03 -15.75
C TYR A 238 0.46 -2.30 -17.20
N ASP A 239 -0.51 -2.61 -18.06
CA ASP A 239 -0.30 -2.88 -19.48
C ASP A 239 -1.14 -1.91 -20.31
N VAL A 240 -0.51 -1.24 -21.27
CA VAL A 240 -1.24 -0.54 -22.33
C VAL A 240 -0.72 -1.06 -23.66
N LYS A 241 -1.60 -1.76 -24.39
CA LYS A 241 -1.34 -2.29 -25.74
C LYS A 241 -0.11 -3.20 -25.80
N GLY A 242 0.07 -4.04 -24.79
CA GLY A 242 1.19 -4.98 -24.67
C GLY A 242 2.47 -4.37 -24.11
N ILE A 243 2.48 -3.06 -23.82
CA ILE A 243 3.60 -2.41 -23.14
C ILE A 243 3.33 -2.36 -21.64
N LYS A 244 4.15 -3.10 -20.90
CA LYS A 244 4.14 -3.15 -19.45
C LYS A 244 4.98 -2.03 -18.84
N PHE A 245 4.46 -1.40 -17.80
CA PHE A 245 5.19 -0.38 -17.04
C PHE A 245 4.70 -0.32 -15.59
N ARG A 246 5.63 0.01 -14.70
CA ARG A 246 5.34 0.31 -13.29
C ARG A 246 5.75 1.73 -12.91
N GLU A 247 6.73 2.30 -13.60
CA GLU A 247 7.22 3.65 -13.34
C GLU A 247 7.30 4.41 -14.66
N LEU A 248 6.99 5.71 -14.62
CA LEU A 248 7.16 6.62 -15.75
C LEU A 248 7.93 7.85 -15.28
N LYS A 249 9.09 8.11 -15.87
CA LYS A 249 9.95 9.26 -15.55
C LYS A 249 9.51 10.49 -16.30
N TYR A 250 9.50 11.64 -15.64
CA TYR A 250 9.16 12.91 -16.26
C TYR A 250 10.28 13.40 -17.16
N VAL A 251 9.90 13.89 -18.33
CA VAL A 251 10.74 14.58 -19.31
C VAL A 251 10.24 16.01 -19.42
N GLU A 252 11.16 16.97 -19.28
CA GLU A 252 10.86 18.41 -19.34
C GLU A 252 10.23 18.83 -20.67
N PRO A 253 9.52 19.97 -20.70
CA PRO A 253 8.92 20.49 -21.91
C PRO A 253 9.87 20.58 -23.11
N THR A 254 9.36 20.22 -24.28
CA THR A 254 10.04 20.33 -25.58
C THR A 254 9.10 21.01 -26.57
N GLY A 255 9.57 21.33 -27.77
CA GLY A 255 8.73 21.93 -28.82
C GLY A 255 7.48 21.10 -29.14
N ALA A 256 7.59 19.77 -29.18
CA ALA A 256 6.47 18.87 -29.43
C ALA A 256 5.60 18.60 -28.19
N TYR A 257 6.16 18.76 -26.99
CA TYR A 257 5.50 18.46 -25.71
C TYR A 257 5.62 19.66 -24.76
N THR A 258 4.74 20.64 -24.93
CA THR A 258 4.82 21.95 -24.24
C THR A 258 4.63 21.89 -22.72
N LYS A 259 4.05 20.80 -22.20
CA LYS A 259 3.89 20.54 -20.75
C LYS A 259 4.84 19.44 -20.24
N GLY A 260 5.80 19.01 -21.06
CA GLY A 260 6.58 17.79 -20.83
C GLY A 260 5.72 16.54 -20.98
N TYR A 261 6.28 15.38 -20.63
CA TYR A 261 5.58 14.09 -20.66
C TYR A 261 6.25 13.11 -19.71
N PHE A 262 5.61 11.98 -19.42
CA PHE A 262 6.24 10.89 -18.67
C PHE A 262 6.54 9.73 -19.63
N ILE A 263 7.63 9.01 -19.41
CA ILE A 263 8.06 7.91 -20.30
C ILE A 263 8.60 6.73 -19.46
N ASN A 264 8.39 5.51 -19.94
CA ASN A 264 9.05 4.35 -19.34
C ASN A 264 10.53 4.29 -19.74
N ASP A 265 11.32 3.48 -19.03
CA ASP A 265 12.76 3.35 -19.26
C ASP A 265 13.12 2.83 -20.67
N ALA A 266 12.26 2.02 -21.27
CA ALA A 266 12.46 1.50 -22.62
C ALA A 266 12.12 2.52 -23.73
N GLY A 267 11.50 3.65 -23.39
CA GLY A 267 11.09 4.66 -24.36
C GLY A 267 9.89 4.25 -25.25
N THR A 268 9.19 3.19 -24.88
CA THR A 268 8.15 2.55 -25.70
C THR A 268 6.74 3.06 -25.41
N ILE A 269 6.52 3.72 -24.27
CA ILE A 269 5.24 4.33 -23.92
C ILE A 269 5.44 5.69 -23.27
N LYS A 270 4.67 6.68 -23.73
CA LYS A 270 4.61 8.02 -23.12
C LYS A 270 3.24 8.27 -22.53
N LEU A 271 3.19 8.96 -21.40
CA LEU A 271 1.99 9.55 -20.83
C LEU A 271 2.09 11.07 -20.97
N VAL A 272 1.25 11.64 -21.83
CA VAL A 272 1.37 13.03 -22.29
C VAL A 272 0.22 13.86 -21.73
N PRO A 273 0.49 14.91 -20.93
CA PRO A 273 -0.54 15.84 -20.46
C PRO A 273 -1.25 16.50 -21.64
N GLN A 274 -2.57 16.54 -21.58
CA GLN A 274 -3.41 17.23 -22.55
C GLN A 274 -3.57 18.71 -22.18
N SER A 275 -3.87 19.51 -23.20
CA SER A 275 -4.17 20.93 -23.08
C SER A 275 -5.33 21.17 -22.12
#